data_AF-A0A7K4JX07-F1
#
_entry.id   AF-A0A7K4JX07-F1
#
_cell.length_a   1.000
_cell.length_b   1.000
_cell.length_c   1.000
_cell.angle_alpha   90.00
_cell.angle_beta   90.00
_cell.angle_gamma   90.00
#
_symmetry.space_group_name_H-M   'P 1'
#
loop_
_entity.id
_entity.type
_entity.pdbx_description
1 polymer ?
#
loop_
_entity_poly.entity_id
_entity_poly.type
_entity_poly.pdbx_seq_one_letter_code
_entity_poly.pdbx_strand_id
1 'polypeptide(L)'
;LIAVKASDKDTVPAVAEKDTNAHKEEESWETALKTTAVDVEVGEFQGHKVSVWDLLHSKYIPKENRKELLELYQAGELTLDQVKSVVSTIITKAEAARAEELGKVSS
;
A
#
# COMPACT_ATOMS: atom_id res chain seq x y z
N LEU A 1 15.74 53.15 -8.78
CA LEU A 1 15.87 53.23 -7.31
C LEU A 1 14.85 52.29 -6.68
N ILE A 2 15.37 51.37 -5.87
CA ILE A 2 14.79 50.65 -4.72
C ILE A 2 13.68 49.61 -4.97
N ALA A 3 13.95 48.46 -4.35
CA ALA A 3 13.30 47.17 -4.39
C ALA A 3 12.02 47.09 -3.55
N VAL A 4 11.22 46.04 -3.82
CA VAL A 4 10.51 45.33 -2.76
C VAL A 4 10.70 43.84 -2.98
N LYS A 5 11.42 43.25 -2.02
CA LYS A 5 11.60 41.82 -1.81
C LYS A 5 10.60 41.41 -0.74
N ALA A 6 9.85 40.35 -0.97
CA ALA A 6 9.36 39.48 0.09
C ALA A 6 9.42 38.05 -0.46
N SER A 7 10.55 37.40 -0.18
CA SER A 7 10.56 35.95 -0.02
C SER A 7 9.97 35.69 1.34
N ASP A 8 8.89 34.93 1.40
CA ASP A 8 8.76 33.93 2.44
C ASP A 8 8.29 32.63 1.81
N LYS A 9 9.12 31.64 2.11
CA LYS A 9 9.12 30.25 1.73
C LYS A 9 8.48 29.55 2.91
N ASP A 10 7.34 28.90 2.70
CA ASP A 10 7.05 27.59 3.28
C ASP A 10 5.71 27.07 2.78
N THR A 11 5.73 26.00 1.99
CA THR A 11 4.89 24.82 2.24
C THR A 11 5.21 23.77 1.17
N VAL A 12 6.19 22.93 1.49
CA VAL A 12 6.18 21.52 1.11
C VAL A 12 6.67 20.78 2.35
N PRO A 13 6.11 19.62 2.75
CA PRO A 13 5.82 18.54 1.81
C PRO A 13 4.58 17.68 2.13
N ALA A 14 4.35 16.71 1.24
CA ALA A 14 3.67 15.44 1.50
C ALA A 14 2.15 15.47 1.75
N VAL A 15 1.37 15.37 0.67
CA VAL A 15 0.50 14.20 0.49
C VAL A 15 0.50 13.79 -0.98
N ALA A 16 1.09 12.63 -1.24
CA ALA A 16 0.88 11.71 -2.37
C ALA A 16 0.53 12.31 -3.75
N GLU A 17 1.59 12.47 -4.56
CA GLU A 17 1.73 11.94 -5.92
C GLU A 17 0.42 11.44 -6.57
N LYS A 18 -0.09 12.11 -7.61
CA LYS A 18 0.23 11.86 -9.03
C LYS A 18 0.13 10.35 -9.32
N ASP A 19 -0.89 9.86 -10.02
CA ASP A 19 -0.91 9.88 -11.48
C ASP A 19 -2.33 9.81 -12.09
N THR A 20 -2.59 10.78 -12.95
CA THR A 20 -3.50 10.67 -14.09
C THR A 20 -2.78 9.93 -15.20
N ASN A 21 -3.17 8.71 -15.59
CA ASN A 21 -3.24 8.30 -17.00
C ASN A 21 -3.93 6.93 -17.15
N ALA A 22 -5.25 6.94 -17.38
CA ALA A 22 -5.96 5.78 -17.89
C ALA A 22 -5.67 5.66 -19.39
N HIS A 23 -4.64 4.90 -19.76
CA HIS A 23 -4.50 4.33 -21.10
C HIS A 23 -3.88 2.93 -21.02
N LYS A 24 -4.66 1.95 -21.51
CA LYS A 24 -4.30 0.61 -21.98
C LYS A 24 -4.50 -0.55 -20.99
N GLU A 25 -5.54 -1.31 -21.29
CA GLU A 25 -6.30 -2.21 -20.42
C GLU A 25 -5.60 -3.51 -19.96
N GLU A 26 -4.40 -3.85 -20.44
CA GLU A 26 -3.66 -5.05 -19.99
C GLU A 26 -2.54 -4.75 -18.96
N GLU A 27 -1.85 -3.62 -19.07
CA GLU A 27 -0.95 -3.09 -18.03
C GLU A 27 -1.72 -2.36 -16.92
N SER A 28 -3.04 -2.25 -17.07
CA SER A 28 -3.89 -1.39 -16.26
C SER A 28 -4.06 -1.90 -14.83
N TRP A 29 -4.09 -3.22 -14.63
CA TRP A 29 -4.32 -3.81 -13.31
C TRP A 29 -3.06 -3.76 -12.44
N GLU A 30 -1.87 -4.09 -13.00
CA GLU A 30 -0.59 -3.96 -12.29
C GLU A 30 -0.29 -2.50 -11.96
N THR A 31 -0.47 -1.61 -12.94
CA THR A 31 -0.26 -0.17 -12.74
C THR A 31 -1.22 0.36 -11.68
N ALA A 32 -2.50 -0.02 -11.72
CA ALA A 32 -3.45 0.37 -10.67
C ALA A 32 -2.99 -0.07 -9.28
N LEU A 33 -2.48 -1.30 -9.12
CA LEU A 33 -1.96 -1.78 -7.83
C LEU A 33 -0.67 -1.07 -7.40
N LYS A 34 0.19 -0.65 -8.34
CA LYS A 34 1.45 0.05 -8.08
C LYS A 34 1.23 1.52 -7.74
N THR A 35 0.32 2.20 -8.44
CA THR A 35 -0.08 3.59 -8.17
C THR A 35 -0.90 3.70 -6.88
N THR A 36 -1.60 2.63 -6.50
CA THR A 36 -2.40 2.61 -5.28
C THR A 36 -1.53 2.37 -4.06
N ALA A 37 -1.29 3.43 -3.28
CA ALA A 37 -0.65 3.34 -1.97
C ALA A 37 -1.66 3.05 -0.85
N VAL A 38 -1.29 2.17 0.07
CA VAL A 38 -1.99 1.89 1.34
C VAL A 38 -1.15 2.47 2.46
N ASP A 39 -1.82 3.16 3.37
CA ASP A 39 -1.22 3.53 4.64
C ASP A 39 -1.34 2.33 5.56
N VAL A 40 -0.19 1.79 5.98
CA VAL A 40 -0.16 0.64 6.88
C VAL A 40 0.00 1.18 8.29
N GLU A 41 -0.91 0.81 9.19
CA GLU A 41 -0.93 1.27 10.58
C GLU A 41 -0.22 0.29 11.54
N VAL A 42 0.24 -0.86 11.03
CA VAL A 42 0.78 -1.97 11.82
C VAL A 42 1.95 -2.67 11.14
N GLY A 43 2.93 -3.11 11.93
CA GLY A 43 4.08 -3.88 11.47
C GLY A 43 5.22 -3.08 10.87
N GLU A 44 6.04 -3.75 10.04
CA GLU A 44 7.27 -3.16 9.49
C GLU A 44 7.02 -1.97 8.56
N PHE A 45 5.83 -1.93 7.94
CA PHE A 45 5.40 -0.83 7.08
C PHE A 45 4.62 0.25 7.82
N GLN A 46 4.52 0.18 9.15
CA GLN A 46 3.80 1.17 9.94
C GLN A 46 4.31 2.59 9.65
N GLY A 47 3.40 3.51 9.35
CA GLY A 47 3.72 4.91 9.07
C GLY A 47 4.38 5.15 7.71
N HIS A 48 4.41 4.14 6.84
CA HIS A 48 4.89 4.24 5.47
C HIS A 48 3.73 4.02 4.50
N LYS A 49 3.65 4.87 3.46
CA LYS A 49 2.78 4.64 2.31
C LYS A 49 3.44 3.64 1.38
N VAL A 50 2.90 2.43 1.33
CA VAL A 50 3.44 1.34 0.51
C VAL A 50 2.41 0.96 -0.54
N SER A 51 2.86 0.74 -1.77
CA SER A 51 1.99 0.32 -2.87
C SER A 51 1.37 -1.05 -2.58
N VAL A 52 0.10 -1.25 -2.95
CA VAL A 52 -0.60 -2.54 -2.82
C VAL A 52 0.20 -3.67 -3.48
N TRP A 53 0.79 -3.38 -4.64
CA TRP A 53 1.67 -4.31 -5.35
C TRP A 53 2.88 -4.75 -4.52
N ASP A 54 3.54 -3.79 -3.86
CA ASP A 54 4.73 -4.09 -3.05
C ASP A 54 4.35 -4.90 -1.80
N LEU A 55 3.20 -4.59 -1.19
CA LEU A 55 2.64 -5.37 -0.08
C LEU A 55 2.27 -6.80 -0.49
N LEU A 56 1.70 -6.99 -1.68
CA LEU A 56 1.43 -8.31 -2.28
C LEU A 56 2.70 -9.13 -2.53
N HIS A 57 3.80 -8.45 -2.85
CA HIS A 57 5.11 -9.06 -3.08
C HIS A 57 5.95 -9.17 -1.80
N SER A 58 5.47 -8.60 -0.71
CA SER A 58 6.13 -8.63 0.59
C SER A 58 5.97 -9.99 1.29
N LYS A 59 6.80 -10.20 2.30
CA LYS A 59 6.79 -11.39 3.19
C LYS A 59 5.47 -11.61 3.94
N TYR A 60 4.63 -10.57 4.03
CA TYR A 60 3.31 -10.65 4.64
C TYR A 60 2.33 -11.51 3.85
N ILE A 61 2.45 -11.51 2.52
CA ILE A 61 1.51 -12.19 1.64
C ILE A 61 2.21 -13.37 0.96
N PRO A 62 1.86 -14.62 1.31
CA PRO A 62 2.45 -15.77 0.65
C PRO A 62 2.08 -15.79 -0.83
N LYS A 63 2.91 -16.43 -1.65
CA LYS A 63 2.72 -16.54 -3.10
C LYS A 63 1.33 -17.04 -3.49
N GLU A 64 0.78 -17.97 -2.71
CA GLU A 64 -0.52 -18.59 -2.93
C GLU A 64 -1.67 -17.56 -2.79
N ASN A 65 -1.73 -16.86 -1.64
CA ASN A 65 -2.72 -15.79 -1.42
C ASN A 65 -2.61 -14.67 -2.46
N ARG A 66 -1.38 -14.29 -2.82
CA ARG A 66 -1.16 -13.29 -3.88
C ARG A 66 -1.74 -13.75 -5.21
N LYS A 67 -1.45 -15.00 -5.62
CA LYS A 67 -1.93 -15.52 -6.91
C LYS A 67 -3.45 -15.49 -6.94
N GLU A 68 -4.09 -15.98 -5.87
CA GLU A 68 -5.55 -15.97 -5.74
C GLU A 68 -6.12 -14.55 -5.76
N LEU A 69 -5.53 -13.61 -5.03
CA LEU A 69 -5.97 -12.21 -5.04
C LEU A 69 -5.87 -11.58 -6.43
N LEU A 70 -4.80 -11.86 -7.16
CA LEU A 70 -4.58 -11.34 -8.51
C LEU A 70 -5.53 -11.98 -9.52
N GLU A 71 -5.80 -13.29 -9.39
CA GLU A 71 -6.79 -13.98 -10.24
C GLU A 71 -8.19 -13.40 -10.02
N LEU A 72 -8.61 -13.17 -8.77
CA LEU A 72 -9.88 -12.55 -8.44
C LEU A 72 -9.98 -11.09 -8.91
N TYR A 73 -8.89 -10.32 -8.80
CA TYR A 73 -8.84 -8.94 -9.30
C TYR A 73 -8.89 -8.88 -10.84
N GLN A 74 -8.15 -9.76 -11.53
CA GLN A 74 -8.21 -9.87 -12.99
C GLN A 74 -9.55 -10.40 -13.49
N ALA A 75 -10.20 -11.29 -12.74
CA ALA A 75 -11.55 -11.76 -13.00
C ALA A 75 -12.62 -10.68 -12.75
N GLY A 76 -12.25 -9.54 -12.14
CA GLY A 76 -13.17 -8.48 -11.76
C GLY A 76 -14.06 -8.83 -10.57
N GLU A 77 -13.78 -9.92 -9.86
CA GLU A 77 -14.48 -10.31 -8.63
C GLU A 77 -14.08 -9.42 -7.44
N LEU A 78 -12.83 -8.96 -7.46
CA LEU A 78 -12.34 -7.98 -6.49
C LEU A 78 -12.13 -6.64 -7.16
N THR A 79 -12.51 -5.59 -6.45
CA THR A 79 -12.14 -4.21 -6.78
C THR A 79 -10.84 -3.81 -6.09
N LEU A 80 -10.19 -2.77 -6.61
CA LEU A 80 -8.94 -2.24 -6.05
C LEU A 80 -9.04 -1.91 -4.55
N ASP A 81 -10.19 -1.39 -4.11
CA ASP A 81 -10.45 -1.09 -2.69
C ASP A 81 -10.53 -2.36 -1.83
N GLN A 82 -11.18 -3.42 -2.35
CA GLN A 82 -11.19 -4.71 -1.67
C GLN A 82 -9.80 -5.33 -1.60
N VAL A 83 -9.00 -5.23 -2.66
CA VAL A 83 -7.60 -5.67 -2.63
C VAL A 83 -6.83 -4.93 -1.53
N LYS A 84 -6.98 -3.60 -1.42
CA LYS A 84 -6.38 -2.82 -0.31
C LYS A 84 -6.82 -3.34 1.06
N SER A 85 -8.12 -3.57 1.25
CA SER A 85 -8.69 -4.06 2.51
C SER A 85 -8.15 -5.43 2.88
N VAL A 86 -8.09 -6.37 1.92
CA VAL A 86 -7.55 -7.71 2.15
C VAL A 86 -6.07 -7.66 2.48
N VAL A 87 -5.28 -6.90 1.73
CA VAL A 87 -3.84 -6.73 1.98
C VAL A 87 -3.58 -6.15 3.37
N SER A 88 -4.29 -5.07 3.74
CA SER A 88 -4.19 -4.46 5.07
C SER A 88 -4.58 -5.44 6.18
N THR A 89 -5.65 -6.21 5.96
CA THR A 89 -6.11 -7.25 6.89
C THR A 89 -5.05 -8.35 7.06
N ILE A 90 -4.42 -8.81 5.99
CA ILE A 90 -3.39 -9.85 6.06
C ILE A 90 -2.19 -9.34 6.87
N ILE A 91 -1.73 -8.12 6.62
CA ILE A 91 -0.62 -7.51 7.36
C ILE A 91 -0.98 -7.39 8.84
N THR A 92 -2.18 -6.88 9.15
CA THR A 92 -2.67 -6.75 10.52
C THR A 92 -2.73 -8.11 11.23
N LYS A 93 -3.25 -9.14 10.56
CA LYS A 93 -3.32 -10.49 11.11
C LYS A 93 -1.95 -11.11 11.30
N ALA A 94 -1.03 -10.90 10.37
CA ALA A 94 0.33 -11.42 10.44
C ALA A 94 1.11 -10.80 11.61
N GLU A 95 0.98 -9.48 11.82
CA GLU A 95 1.58 -8.79 12.96
C GLU A 95 0.93 -9.17 14.28
N ALA A 96 -0.40 -9.29 14.33
CA ALA A 96 -1.11 -9.74 15.51
C ALA A 96 -0.69 -11.17 15.92
N ALA A 97 -0.60 -12.09 14.96
CA ALA A 97 -0.11 -13.45 15.21
C ALA A 97 1.33 -13.44 15.75
N ARG A 98 2.20 -12.56 15.24
CA ARG A 98 3.57 -12.40 15.72
C ARG A 98 3.64 -11.86 17.15
N ALA A 99 2.74 -10.95 17.53
CA ALA A 99 2.65 -10.42 18.88
C ALA A 99 2.20 -11.48 19.89
N GLU A 100 1.27 -12.37 19.50
CA GLU A 100 0.73 -13.43 20.35
C GLU A 100 1.77 -14.53 20.65
N GLU A 101 2.64 -14.86 19.68
CA GLU A 101 3.67 -15.90 19.83
C GLU A 101 4.80 -15.49 20.79
N LEU A 102 5.08 -14.19 20.93
CA LEU A 102 6.07 -13.66 21.88
C LEU A 102 5.60 -13.69 23.34
N GLY A 103 4.30 -13.88 23.60
CA GLY A 103 3.74 -14.03 24.94
C GLY A 103 3.88 -15.44 25.51
N LYS A 104 4.13 -16.46 24.68
CA LYS A 104 4.06 -17.88 25.07
C LYS A 104 5.40 -18.56 25.29
N VAL A 105 6.52 -17.91 24.95
CA VAL A 105 7.87 -18.48 25.11
C VAL A 105 8.49 -18.26 26.50
N SER A 106 7.81 -17.51 27.37
CA SER A 106 8.29 -17.15 28.72
C SER A 106 7.55 -17.85 29.87
N SER A 107 6.91 -19.00 29.64
CA SER A 107 6.37 -19.86 30.72
C SER A 107 7.12 -21.18 30.83
#